data_AF-A0A0P1H1H8-F1
#
_entry.id   AF-A0A0P1H1H8-F1
#
_cell.length_a   1.000
_cell.length_b   1.000
_cell.length_c   1.000
_cell.angle_alpha   90.00
_cell.angle_beta   90.00
_cell.angle_gamma   90.00
#
_symmetry.space_group_name_H-M   'P 1'
#
loop_
_entity.id
_entity.type
_entity.pdbx_description
1 polymer ?
#
loop_
_entity_poly.entity_id
_entity_poly.type
_entity_poly.pdbx_seq_one_letter_code
_entity_poly.pdbx_strand_id
1 'polypeptide(L)'
;MDDLADEMSAENTATFRIAGAMTVGRLREVLCDVYGWALETDWSLPANKARAWYVSEEKLEPRLGQRFEEPIEEYEQPLAPGRDATQLFAALAHWPDKTPVAEFLLRHPEHRHSVRRAQIANRAPYAEIRDNTISEDVLPIDMLRCKLAFFGAMHFDPRSDRWVRICMYGNAPYPEELSTRDGDFWVYPDAKES
;
A
#
# COMPACT_ATOMS: atom_id res chain seq x y z
N MET A 1 15.34 12.19 -26.42
CA MET A 1 15.12 12.29 -24.96
C MET A 1 13.80 13.02 -24.81
N ASP A 2 12.89 12.43 -24.05
CA ASP A 2 11.49 12.81 -23.99
C ASP A 2 11.31 13.86 -22.87
N ASP A 3 11.13 15.13 -23.25
CA ASP A 3 10.96 16.26 -22.33
C ASP A 3 9.68 16.12 -21.47
N LEU A 4 8.76 15.20 -21.81
CA LEU A 4 7.57 14.92 -20.99
C LEU A 4 7.87 14.12 -19.73
N ALA A 5 8.97 13.35 -19.69
CA ALA A 5 9.26 12.50 -18.54
C ALA A 5 9.53 13.32 -17.26
N ASP A 6 10.10 14.52 -17.41
CA ASP A 6 10.39 15.42 -16.29
C ASP A 6 9.12 16.13 -15.76
N GLU A 7 8.11 16.34 -16.61
CA GLU A 7 6.85 17.01 -16.24
C GLU A 7 5.77 16.04 -15.69
N MET A 8 5.90 14.73 -15.93
CA MET A 8 4.96 13.71 -15.44
C MET A 8 5.24 13.27 -13.98
N SER A 9 6.31 13.76 -13.38
CA SER A 9 6.67 13.47 -11.98
C SER A 9 6.03 14.48 -11.03
N ALA A 10 5.22 14.01 -10.07
CA ALA A 10 4.79 14.85 -8.96
C ALA A 10 5.97 15.12 -8.00
N GLU A 11 6.26 16.40 -7.70
CA GLU A 11 7.26 16.81 -6.70
C GLU A 11 6.87 16.35 -5.28
N ASN A 12 7.20 15.10 -4.93
CA ASN A 12 6.87 14.49 -3.64
C ASN A 12 7.97 14.67 -2.57
N THR A 13 8.93 15.58 -2.77
CA THR A 13 10.04 15.77 -1.81
C THR A 13 9.55 16.19 -0.42
N ALA A 14 8.42 16.91 -0.34
CA ALA A 14 7.81 17.32 0.91
C ALA A 14 7.19 16.15 1.71
N THR A 15 6.70 15.09 1.04
CA THR A 15 6.12 13.91 1.70
C THR A 15 7.17 12.94 2.27
N PHE A 16 8.45 13.09 1.89
CA PHE A 16 9.53 12.25 2.43
C PHE A 16 10.01 12.65 3.83
N ARG A 17 9.76 13.88 4.28
CA ARG A 17 10.24 14.39 5.58
C ARG A 17 9.35 13.88 6.72
N ILE A 18 9.98 13.30 7.74
CA ILE A 18 9.31 12.93 8.98
C ILE A 18 9.03 14.19 9.79
N ALA A 19 7.79 14.39 10.22
CA ALA A 19 7.40 15.43 11.16
C ALA A 19 7.87 15.06 12.57
N GLY A 20 9.15 15.30 12.86
CA GLY A 20 9.80 14.89 14.13
C GLY A 20 9.25 15.56 15.39
N ALA A 21 8.59 16.72 15.25
CA ALA A 21 7.93 17.42 16.33
C ALA A 21 6.57 16.81 16.73
N MET A 22 6.01 15.92 15.91
CA MET A 22 4.84 15.12 16.29
C MET A 22 5.15 14.38 17.60
N THR A 23 4.20 14.33 18.52
CA THR A 23 4.38 13.63 19.78
C THR A 23 4.13 12.13 19.62
N VAL A 24 4.75 11.30 20.47
CA VAL A 24 4.51 9.85 20.52
C VAL A 24 3.03 9.53 20.73
N GLY A 25 2.33 10.29 21.58
CA GLY A 25 0.88 10.13 21.81
C GLY A 25 0.09 10.31 20.50
N ARG A 26 0.38 11.38 19.74
CA ARG A 26 -0.28 11.61 18.46
C ARG A 26 0.06 10.53 17.43
N LEU A 27 1.30 10.04 17.42
CA LEU A 27 1.68 8.94 16.53
C LEU A 27 0.93 7.65 16.87
N ARG A 28 0.70 7.34 18.16
CA ARG A 28 -0.12 6.19 18.58
C ARG A 28 -1.56 6.31 18.10
N GLU A 29 -2.18 7.48 18.21
CA GLU A 29 -3.52 7.73 17.66
C GLU A 29 -3.57 7.46 16.16
N VAL A 30 -2.60 8.00 15.40
CA VAL A 30 -2.48 7.76 13.96
C VAL A 30 -2.36 6.27 13.63
N LEU A 31 -1.57 5.52 14.39
CA LEU A 31 -1.40 4.09 14.17
C LEU A 31 -2.71 3.33 14.43
N CYS A 32 -3.48 3.70 15.46
CA CYS A 32 -4.80 3.13 15.69
C CYS A 32 -5.78 3.47 14.55
N ASP A 33 -5.78 4.71 14.07
CA ASP A 33 -6.71 5.17 13.03
C ASP A 33 -6.43 4.51 11.67
N VAL A 34 -5.15 4.37 11.30
CA VAL A 34 -4.74 3.86 9.97
C VAL A 34 -4.59 2.33 9.97
N TYR A 35 -4.02 1.79 11.05
CA TYR A 35 -3.60 0.38 11.15
C TYR A 35 -4.33 -0.39 12.26
N GLY A 36 -5.45 0.12 12.79
CA GLY A 36 -6.22 -0.58 13.84
C GLY A 36 -6.51 -2.04 13.49
N TRP A 37 -6.86 -2.32 12.23
CA TRP A 37 -7.05 -3.68 11.69
C TRP A 37 -5.81 -4.59 11.89
N ALA A 38 -4.60 -4.03 11.76
CA ALA A 38 -3.35 -4.75 11.91
C ALA A 38 -2.97 -4.94 13.39
N LEU A 39 -3.33 -3.98 14.26
CA LEU A 39 -3.10 -4.07 15.70
C LEU A 39 -3.94 -5.19 16.35
N GLU A 40 -5.08 -5.53 15.75
CA GLU A 40 -5.95 -6.63 16.17
C GLU A 40 -5.50 -8.01 15.63
N THR A 41 -4.51 -8.03 14.72
CA THR A 41 -3.99 -9.27 14.12
C THR A 41 -3.01 -9.98 15.07
N ASP A 42 -3.18 -11.28 15.27
CA ASP A 42 -2.21 -12.08 16.03
C ASP A 42 -0.99 -12.44 15.18
N TRP A 43 0.02 -11.57 15.22
CA TRP A 43 1.29 -11.76 14.50
C TRP A 43 2.17 -12.89 15.07
N SER A 44 1.79 -13.56 16.16
CA SER A 44 2.49 -14.74 16.64
C SER A 44 2.21 -15.96 15.74
N LEU A 45 1.02 -16.02 15.14
CA LEU A 45 0.60 -17.12 14.27
C LEU A 45 1.38 -17.11 12.94
N PRO A 46 1.92 -18.27 12.51
CA PRO A 46 2.58 -18.38 11.20
C PRO A 46 1.70 -17.95 10.03
N ALA A 47 0.41 -18.29 10.04
CA ALA A 47 -0.56 -17.94 9.00
C ALA A 47 -0.57 -16.44 8.67
N ASN A 48 -0.48 -15.58 9.70
CA ASN A 48 -0.53 -14.13 9.53
C ASN A 48 0.76 -13.51 8.97
N LYS A 49 1.82 -14.30 8.81
CA LYS A 49 3.14 -13.87 8.28
C LYS A 49 3.76 -14.93 7.38
N ALA A 50 2.93 -15.76 6.73
CA ALA A 50 3.35 -16.92 5.96
C ALA A 50 4.15 -16.55 4.70
N ARG A 51 4.00 -15.33 4.19
CA ARG A 51 4.67 -14.86 2.98
C ARG A 51 5.74 -13.80 3.26
N ALA A 52 6.64 -13.61 2.32
CA ALA A 52 7.59 -12.49 2.32
C ALA A 52 7.75 -11.94 0.90
N TRP A 53 7.72 -10.62 0.76
CA TRP A 53 8.04 -9.95 -0.48
C TRP A 53 9.56 -9.83 -0.62
N TYR A 54 10.15 -10.26 -1.72
CA TYR A 54 11.60 -10.18 -1.94
C TYR A 54 11.93 -9.83 -3.39
N VAL A 55 13.18 -9.46 -3.68
CA VAL A 55 13.68 -9.28 -5.05
C VAL A 55 14.72 -10.36 -5.32
N SER A 56 14.57 -11.10 -6.41
CA SER A 56 15.51 -12.15 -6.82
C SER A 56 16.67 -11.55 -7.63
N GLU A 57 17.89 -12.03 -7.42
CA GLU A 57 19.05 -11.57 -8.20
C GLU A 57 18.88 -11.83 -9.71
N GLU A 58 18.23 -12.92 -10.10
CA GLU A 58 18.07 -13.31 -11.51
C GLU A 58 16.98 -12.51 -12.25
N LYS A 59 15.99 -11.99 -11.52
CA LYS A 59 14.88 -11.19 -12.07
C LYS A 59 14.62 -10.04 -11.11
N LEU A 60 14.94 -8.82 -11.54
CA LEU A 60 14.80 -7.54 -10.81
C LEU A 60 13.33 -7.14 -10.54
N GLU A 61 12.43 -8.11 -10.41
CA GLU A 61 11.00 -7.93 -10.16
C GLU A 61 10.65 -8.42 -8.74
N PRO A 62 9.74 -7.71 -8.04
CA PRO A 62 9.24 -8.16 -6.74
C PRO A 62 8.56 -9.54 -6.84
N ARG A 63 8.88 -10.43 -5.90
CA ARG A 63 8.28 -11.77 -5.75
C ARG A 63 7.65 -11.92 -4.38
N LEU A 64 6.66 -12.80 -4.28
CA LEU A 64 6.04 -13.21 -3.03
C LEU A 64 6.31 -14.70 -2.83
N GLY A 65 7.13 -15.04 -1.83
CA GLY A 65 7.53 -16.42 -1.53
C GLY A 65 7.03 -16.91 -0.18
N GLN A 66 7.28 -18.19 0.10
CA GLN A 66 6.90 -18.86 1.34
C GLN A 66 7.96 -18.60 2.43
N ARG A 67 7.63 -17.79 3.45
CA ARG A 67 8.60 -17.39 4.49
C ARG A 67 9.22 -18.57 5.22
N PHE A 68 8.42 -19.61 5.49
CA PHE A 68 8.83 -20.75 6.32
C PHE A 68 9.34 -21.95 5.52
N GLU A 69 9.27 -21.90 4.19
CA GLU A 69 9.74 -22.98 3.31
C GLU A 69 11.00 -22.58 2.56
N GLU A 70 11.21 -21.28 2.35
CA GLU A 70 12.32 -20.74 1.58
C GLU A 70 13.16 -19.78 2.45
N PRO A 71 14.50 -19.72 2.27
CA PRO A 71 15.38 -18.81 3.03
C PRO A 71 15.30 -17.37 2.49
N ILE A 72 14.09 -16.79 2.45
CA ILE A 72 13.82 -15.48 1.84
C ILE A 72 13.64 -14.35 2.86
N GLU A 73 13.56 -14.67 4.15
CA GLU A 73 13.28 -13.69 5.20
C GLU A 73 14.32 -12.56 5.29
N GLU A 74 15.60 -12.88 5.11
CA GLU A 74 16.69 -11.88 5.09
C GLU A 74 16.57 -10.90 3.91
N TYR A 75 15.92 -11.32 2.82
CA TYR A 75 15.73 -10.52 1.61
C TYR A 75 14.39 -9.79 1.57
N GLU A 76 13.64 -9.85 2.68
CA GLU A 76 12.30 -9.27 2.75
C GLU A 76 12.34 -7.75 2.53
N GLN A 77 11.48 -7.29 1.62
CA GLN A 77 11.23 -5.89 1.35
C GLN A 77 10.23 -5.31 2.36
N PRO A 78 10.28 -3.99 2.64
CA PRO A 78 9.38 -3.31 3.58
C PRO A 78 7.96 -3.12 2.98
N LEU A 79 7.33 -4.22 2.61
CA LEU A 79 6.01 -4.34 2.00
C LEU A 79 5.03 -5.09 2.90
N ALA A 80 5.29 -5.09 4.22
CA ALA A 80 4.43 -5.63 5.27
C ALA A 80 3.93 -4.52 6.22
N PRO A 81 3.25 -3.47 5.72
CA PRO A 81 3.01 -2.24 6.48
C PRO A 81 2.20 -2.47 7.76
N GLY A 82 1.26 -3.41 7.79
CA GLY A 82 0.50 -3.75 9.00
C GLY A 82 1.36 -4.35 10.11
N ARG A 83 2.24 -5.29 9.77
CA ARG A 83 3.20 -5.89 10.71
C ARG A 83 4.17 -4.83 11.24
N ASP A 84 4.75 -4.07 10.33
CA ASP A 84 5.78 -3.07 10.67
C ASP A 84 5.20 -1.91 11.50
N ALA A 85 3.92 -1.55 11.27
CA ALA A 85 3.17 -0.60 12.10
C ALA A 85 2.87 -1.17 13.50
N THR A 86 2.54 -2.45 13.61
CA THR A 86 2.30 -3.13 14.90
C THR A 86 3.58 -3.22 15.73
N GLN A 87 4.71 -3.53 15.10
CA GLN A 87 6.02 -3.51 15.76
C GLN A 87 6.38 -2.10 16.26
N LEU A 88 6.16 -1.07 15.43
CA LEU A 88 6.32 0.32 15.85
C LEU A 88 5.40 0.66 17.04
N PHE A 89 4.12 0.29 16.98
CA PHE A 89 3.18 0.56 18.07
C PHE A 89 3.64 -0.05 19.40
N ALA A 90 4.13 -1.29 19.36
CA ALA A 90 4.71 -1.96 20.53
C ALA A 90 5.97 -1.26 21.05
N ALA A 91 6.86 -0.82 20.16
CA ALA A 91 8.07 -0.08 20.56
C ALA A 91 7.77 1.27 21.21
N LEU A 92 6.64 1.90 20.88
CA LEU A 92 6.18 3.16 21.48
C LEU A 92 5.54 2.99 22.86
N ALA A 93 5.21 1.76 23.29
CA ALA A 93 4.37 1.52 24.48
C ALA A 93 4.93 2.11 25.78
N HIS A 94 6.25 2.15 25.93
CA HIS A 94 6.93 2.64 27.14
C HIS A 94 7.39 4.11 27.03
N TRP A 95 7.11 4.78 25.90
CA TRP A 95 7.52 6.15 25.68
C TRP A 95 6.45 7.14 26.15
N PRO A 96 6.81 8.20 26.91
CA PRO A 96 5.86 9.22 27.32
C PRO A 96 5.15 9.89 26.14
N ASP A 97 3.85 10.13 26.26
CA ASP A 97 3.02 10.68 25.19
C ASP A 97 3.56 12.00 24.62
N LYS A 98 4.16 12.84 25.47
CA LYS A 98 4.69 14.16 25.12
C LYS A 98 6.06 14.11 24.44
N THR A 99 6.72 12.96 24.40
CA THR A 99 8.04 12.83 23.76
C THR A 99 7.92 13.10 22.26
N PRO A 100 8.80 13.93 21.67
CA PRO A 100 8.85 14.10 20.22
C PRO A 100 9.26 12.81 19.51
N VAL A 101 8.64 12.53 18.37
CA VAL A 101 8.99 11.39 17.49
C VAL A 101 10.46 11.44 17.07
N ALA A 102 11.04 12.62 16.92
CA ALA A 102 12.48 12.76 16.66
C ALA A 102 13.34 12.12 17.75
N GLU A 103 12.99 12.28 19.03
CA GLU A 103 13.74 11.67 20.13
C GLU A 103 13.60 10.15 20.14
N PHE A 104 12.38 9.64 19.89
CA PHE A 104 12.15 8.21 19.72
C PHE A 104 13.03 7.62 18.60
N LEU A 105 13.03 8.25 17.43
CA LEU A 105 13.78 7.77 16.24
C LEU A 105 15.30 7.89 16.38
N LEU A 106 15.82 8.69 17.32
CA LEU A 106 17.24 8.68 17.66
C LEU A 106 17.65 7.39 18.37
N ARG A 107 16.75 6.80 19.16
CA ARG A 107 16.99 5.53 19.87
C ARG A 107 16.53 4.31 19.08
N HIS A 108 15.53 4.49 18.21
CA HIS A 108 14.91 3.43 17.41
C HIS A 108 14.90 3.77 15.90
N PRO A 109 16.08 3.88 15.25
CA PRO A 109 16.17 4.23 13.83
C PRO A 109 15.54 3.21 12.89
N GLU A 110 15.39 1.94 13.31
CA GLU A 110 14.73 0.86 12.58
C GLU A 110 13.29 1.19 12.20
N HIS A 111 12.60 2.02 12.98
CA HIS A 111 11.20 2.38 12.74
C HIS A 111 10.98 3.59 11.84
N ARG A 112 12.04 4.20 11.29
CA ARG A 112 11.93 5.41 10.45
C ARG A 112 10.98 5.22 9.27
N HIS A 113 11.02 4.06 8.62
CA HIS A 113 10.12 3.76 7.49
C HIS A 113 8.67 3.69 7.93
N SER A 114 8.35 2.94 8.99
CA SER A 114 6.99 2.82 9.52
C SER A 114 6.41 4.16 9.98
N VAL A 115 7.22 4.97 10.68
CA VAL A 115 6.80 6.32 11.11
C VAL A 115 6.46 7.20 9.90
N ARG A 116 7.31 7.19 8.87
CA ARG A 116 7.05 7.97 7.64
C ARG A 116 5.75 7.53 6.99
N ARG A 117 5.52 6.22 6.84
CA ARG A 117 4.29 5.67 6.24
C ARG A 117 3.05 6.08 7.02
N ALA A 118 3.06 5.94 8.35
CA ALA A 118 1.96 6.35 9.21
C ALA A 118 1.63 7.85 9.06
N GLN A 119 2.65 8.71 9.01
CA GLN A 119 2.47 10.15 8.82
C GLN A 119 1.90 10.51 7.43
N ILE A 120 2.31 9.79 6.38
CA ILE A 120 1.75 9.95 5.03
C ILE A 120 0.28 9.50 5.01
N ALA A 121 0.00 8.29 5.51
CA ALA A 121 -1.34 7.72 5.50
C ALA A 121 -2.35 8.53 6.35
N ASN A 122 -1.90 9.20 7.40
CA ASN A 122 -2.70 10.16 8.17
C ASN A 122 -3.17 11.38 7.36
N ARG A 123 -2.47 11.74 6.28
CA ARG A 123 -2.78 12.91 5.44
C ARG A 123 -3.38 12.51 4.10
N ALA A 124 -3.15 11.28 3.66
CA ALA A 124 -3.62 10.72 2.40
C ALA A 124 -4.27 9.36 2.67
N PRO A 125 -5.62 9.31 2.86
CA PRO A 125 -6.33 8.10 3.29
C PRO A 125 -6.11 6.86 2.42
N TYR A 126 -5.81 7.05 1.13
CA TYR A 126 -5.57 6.02 0.12
C TYR A 126 -4.08 5.80 -0.21
N ALA A 127 -3.14 6.36 0.57
CA ALA A 127 -1.71 6.21 0.32
C ALA A 127 -1.13 4.85 0.76
N GLU A 128 -1.94 3.97 1.33
CA GLU A 128 -1.50 2.71 1.93
C GLU A 128 -2.50 1.58 1.67
N ILE A 129 -2.00 0.37 1.45
CA ILE A 129 -2.83 -0.84 1.37
C ILE A 129 -3.23 -1.23 2.79
N ARG A 130 -4.53 -1.30 3.06
CA ARG A 130 -5.10 -1.65 4.37
C ARG A 130 -5.51 -3.11 4.43
N ASP A 131 -4.55 -4.00 4.19
CA ASP A 131 -4.73 -5.45 4.23
C ASP A 131 -3.41 -6.16 4.60
N ASN A 132 -3.48 -7.40 5.06
CA ASN A 132 -2.31 -8.20 5.41
C ASN A 132 -1.64 -8.77 4.15
N THR A 133 -0.71 -7.99 3.60
CA THR A 133 0.05 -8.30 2.38
C THR A 133 1.03 -9.48 2.51
N ILE A 134 1.14 -10.10 3.69
CA ILE A 134 2.01 -11.24 3.96
C ILE A 134 1.29 -12.43 4.61
N SER A 135 -0.05 -12.40 4.65
CA SER A 135 -0.87 -13.52 5.11
C SER A 135 -0.76 -14.74 4.21
N GLU A 136 -1.09 -15.92 4.71
CA GLU A 136 -1.30 -17.12 3.89
C GLU A 136 -2.45 -16.95 2.88
N ASP A 137 -3.45 -16.14 3.25
CA ASP A 137 -4.67 -15.87 2.47
C ASP A 137 -4.50 -14.75 1.44
N VAL A 138 -3.33 -14.09 1.40
CA VAL A 138 -3.12 -12.98 0.47
C VAL A 138 -3.23 -13.47 -0.98
N LEU A 139 -4.04 -12.76 -1.78
CA LEU A 139 -4.20 -13.01 -3.20
C LEU A 139 -3.53 -11.87 -3.99
N PRO A 140 -2.33 -12.08 -4.57
CA PRO A 140 -1.63 -11.03 -5.33
C PRO A 140 -2.46 -10.46 -6.50
N ILE A 141 -3.41 -11.24 -7.01
CA ILE A 141 -4.36 -10.81 -8.03
C ILE A 141 -5.20 -9.61 -7.58
N ASP A 142 -5.49 -9.45 -6.29
CA ASP A 142 -6.31 -8.33 -5.81
C ASP A 142 -5.54 -7.01 -5.86
N MET A 143 -4.24 -7.03 -5.56
CA MET A 143 -3.35 -5.89 -5.76
C MET A 143 -3.24 -5.53 -7.26
N LEU A 144 -3.14 -6.54 -8.12
CA LEU A 144 -3.09 -6.33 -9.57
C LEU A 144 -4.40 -5.71 -10.09
N ARG A 145 -5.57 -6.20 -9.63
CA ARG A 145 -6.88 -5.65 -9.97
C ARG A 145 -7.01 -4.19 -9.55
N CYS A 146 -6.60 -3.88 -8.32
CA CYS A 146 -6.57 -2.50 -7.81
C CYS A 146 -5.72 -1.59 -8.72
N LYS A 147 -4.48 -2.01 -9.03
CA LYS A 147 -3.60 -1.26 -9.93
C LYS A 147 -4.22 -1.05 -11.31
N LEU A 148 -4.78 -2.09 -11.91
CA LEU A 148 -5.36 -2.03 -13.25
C LEU A 148 -6.60 -1.13 -13.30
N ALA A 149 -7.40 -1.06 -12.24
CA ALA A 149 -8.56 -0.18 -12.16
C ALA A 149 -8.17 1.30 -12.35
N PHE A 150 -7.02 1.73 -11.83
CA PHE A 150 -6.49 3.08 -12.06
C PHE A 150 -6.12 3.36 -13.53
N PHE A 151 -5.87 2.31 -14.32
CA PHE A 151 -5.56 2.41 -15.75
C PHE A 151 -6.80 2.23 -16.65
N GLY A 152 -8.01 2.31 -16.09
CA GLY A 152 -9.25 2.17 -16.87
C GLY A 152 -9.63 0.71 -17.16
N ALA A 153 -9.04 -0.26 -16.45
CA ALA A 153 -9.48 -1.64 -16.53
C ALA A 153 -10.82 -1.86 -15.80
N MET A 154 -11.71 -2.59 -16.45
CA MET A 154 -13.01 -3.03 -15.95
C MET A 154 -13.29 -4.48 -16.33
N HIS A 155 -14.45 -5.01 -15.91
CA HIS A 155 -14.86 -6.41 -16.15
C HIS A 155 -13.77 -7.44 -15.79
N PHE A 156 -13.32 -7.40 -14.54
CA PHE A 156 -12.33 -8.35 -14.01
C PHE A 156 -12.92 -9.77 -13.96
N ASP A 157 -12.41 -10.62 -14.83
CA ASP A 157 -12.78 -12.03 -14.95
C ASP A 157 -11.56 -12.91 -14.59
N PRO A 158 -11.41 -13.27 -13.29
CA PRO A 158 -10.29 -14.07 -12.82
C PRO A 158 -10.39 -15.49 -13.36
N ARG A 159 -9.28 -16.04 -13.86
CA ARG A 159 -9.23 -17.47 -14.29
C ARG A 159 -8.23 -18.31 -13.53
N SER A 160 -7.41 -17.69 -12.70
CA SER A 160 -6.67 -18.30 -11.60
C SER A 160 -6.24 -17.22 -10.62
N ASP A 161 -5.60 -17.60 -9.52
CA ASP A 161 -5.03 -16.67 -8.54
C ASP A 161 -3.89 -15.79 -9.09
N ARG A 162 -3.45 -16.06 -10.34
CA ARG A 162 -2.36 -15.32 -11.01
C ARG A 162 -2.73 -14.81 -12.40
N TRP A 163 -3.97 -15.04 -12.86
CA TRP A 163 -4.41 -14.64 -14.20
C TRP A 163 -5.80 -14.03 -14.15
N VAL A 164 -5.90 -12.79 -14.60
CA VAL A 164 -7.17 -12.05 -14.72
C VAL A 164 -7.33 -11.53 -16.14
N ARG A 165 -8.52 -11.75 -16.71
CA ARG A 165 -8.93 -11.08 -17.94
C ARG A 165 -9.59 -9.76 -17.58
N ILE A 166 -9.27 -8.72 -18.33
CA ILE A 166 -9.86 -7.39 -18.17
C ILE A 166 -10.34 -6.85 -19.52
N CYS A 167 -11.23 -5.87 -19.46
CA CYS A 167 -11.55 -4.98 -20.57
C CYS A 167 -11.03 -3.59 -20.23
N MET A 168 -10.31 -2.92 -21.12
CA MET A 168 -9.83 -1.55 -20.90
C MET A 168 -10.82 -0.57 -21.52
N TYR A 169 -11.16 0.50 -20.81
CA TYR A 169 -11.96 1.62 -21.33
C TYR A 169 -13.32 1.20 -21.92
N GLY A 170 -13.95 0.17 -21.36
CA GLY A 170 -15.25 -0.30 -21.83
C GLY A 170 -16.34 0.77 -21.67
N ASN A 171 -16.96 1.16 -22.78
CA ASN A 171 -17.92 2.27 -22.92
C ASN A 171 -17.33 3.69 -22.81
N ALA A 172 -16.01 3.85 -22.67
CA ALA A 172 -15.38 5.17 -22.69
C ALA A 172 -15.69 5.91 -24.01
N PRO A 173 -15.92 7.24 -23.97
CA PRO A 173 -16.11 8.03 -25.19
C PRO A 173 -14.89 7.94 -26.11
N TYR A 174 -15.15 7.89 -27.41
CA TYR A 174 -14.10 8.10 -28.42
C TYR A 174 -13.57 9.54 -28.34
N PRO A 175 -12.35 9.82 -28.85
CA PRO A 175 -11.77 11.17 -28.82
C PRO A 175 -12.70 12.27 -29.35
N GLU A 176 -13.45 11.98 -30.42
CA GLU A 176 -14.44 12.86 -31.02
C GLU A 176 -15.69 13.10 -30.15
N GLU A 177 -15.99 12.18 -29.23
CA GLU A 177 -17.15 12.24 -28.32
C GLU A 177 -16.82 12.93 -26.98
N LEU A 178 -15.53 13.18 -26.69
CA LEU A 178 -15.09 13.78 -25.42
C LEU A 178 -15.71 15.16 -25.13
N SER A 179 -16.11 15.89 -26.18
CA SER A 179 -16.74 17.21 -26.03
C SER A 179 -18.24 17.16 -25.76
N THR A 180 -18.90 16.03 -26.06
CA THR A 180 -20.37 15.89 -26.06
C THR A 180 -20.88 14.85 -25.07
N ARG A 181 -20.04 13.89 -24.67
CA ARG A 181 -20.38 12.83 -23.72
C ARG A 181 -19.62 13.03 -22.41
N ASP A 182 -20.34 12.88 -21.31
CA ASP A 182 -19.76 12.94 -19.98
C ASP A 182 -18.76 11.79 -19.77
N GLY A 183 -17.51 12.16 -19.48
CA GLY A 183 -16.40 11.24 -19.24
C GLY A 183 -16.28 10.76 -17.80
N ASP A 184 -17.19 11.13 -16.90
CA ASP A 184 -17.11 10.72 -15.50
C ASP A 184 -17.85 9.40 -15.23
N PHE A 185 -18.90 9.10 -16.01
CA PHE A 185 -19.77 7.94 -15.77
C PHE A 185 -19.65 6.81 -16.79
N TRP A 186 -18.70 6.89 -17.73
CA TRP A 186 -18.56 5.87 -18.79
C TRP A 186 -18.35 4.44 -18.27
N VAL A 187 -17.79 4.28 -17.07
CA VAL A 187 -17.62 2.95 -16.46
C VAL A 187 -18.94 2.26 -16.13
N TYR A 188 -20.03 3.02 -16.01
CA TYR A 188 -21.38 2.50 -15.78
C TYR A 188 -22.11 2.35 -17.12
N PRO A 189 -22.83 1.24 -17.34
CA PRO A 189 -23.66 1.12 -18.52
C PRO A 189 -24.76 2.18 -18.50
N ASP A 190 -25.03 2.78 -19.66
CA ASP A 190 -26.16 3.70 -19.82
C ASP A 190 -27.45 2.99 -19.38
N ALA A 191 -28.31 3.70 -18.63
CA ALA A 191 -29.58 3.13 -18.19
C ALA A 191 -30.35 2.63 -19.42
N LYS A 192 -30.79 1.37 -19.39
CA LYS A 192 -31.60 0.82 -20.48
C LYS A 192 -32.86 1.68 -20.64
N GLU A 193 -33.03 2.27 -21.82
CA GLU A 193 -34.34 2.81 -22.20
C GLU A 193 -35.35 1.65 -22.14
N SER A 194 -36.38 1.85 -21.32
CA SER A 194 -37.50 0.92 -21.10
C SER A 194 -38.44 0.87 -22.29
#